data_AF-A0A522R378-F1
#
_entry.id   AF-A0A522R378-F1
#
_cell.length_a   1.000
_cell.length_b   1.000
_cell.length_c   1.000
_cell.angle_alpha   90.00
_cell.angle_beta   90.00
_cell.angle_gamma   90.00
#
_symmetry.space_group_name_H-M   'P 1'
#
loop_
_entity.id
_entity.type
_entity.pdbx_description
1 polymer ?
#
loop_
_entity_poly.entity_id
_entity_poly.type
_entity_poly.pdbx_seq_one_letter_code
_entity_poly.pdbx_strand_id
1 'polypeptide(L)'
;MNDSFTTEKELLERMQGGDQAAFKEIFYRYKDKLLSYCFRFTKSEAIAEEIVDDVLVKIWTGREHIDPTLSFNSYLYTITRNYSLNFLKKAATNTVLKEKLFQYFEKSHCQPEEEVMYHDIKNIAERAIASLPPQRQRIYQMSREQAMSYEEIANRLGISKFTVKNQLAKALKTIRNYLHTHAEMNICILYVLLIISFKKFF
;
A
#
# COMPACT_ATOMS: atom_id res chain seq x y z
N MET A 1 21.40 -39.96 -9.20
CA MET A 1 20.63 -39.39 -8.08
C MET A 1 21.60 -38.51 -7.33
N ASN A 2 21.56 -37.20 -7.58
CA ASN A 2 22.49 -36.23 -6.98
C ASN A 2 21.64 -35.09 -6.42
N ASP A 3 20.94 -35.37 -5.31
CA ASP A 3 20.27 -34.35 -4.52
C ASP A 3 21.34 -33.54 -3.77
N SER A 4 22.02 -32.68 -4.52
CA SER A 4 22.79 -31.59 -3.93
C SER A 4 21.78 -30.60 -3.36
N PHE A 5 21.71 -30.50 -2.03
CA PHE A 5 21.03 -29.40 -1.36
C PHE A 5 21.75 -28.10 -1.74
N THR A 6 21.40 -27.54 -2.90
CA THR A 6 22.01 -26.33 -3.43
C THR A 6 21.59 -25.17 -2.53
N THR A 7 22.57 -24.59 -1.85
CA THR A 7 22.31 -23.53 -0.87
C THR A 7 21.78 -22.28 -1.55
N GLU A 8 20.98 -21.46 -0.85
CA GLU A 8 20.47 -20.19 -1.41
C GLU A 8 21.62 -19.32 -1.94
N LYS A 9 22.73 -19.28 -1.20
CA LYS A 9 23.94 -18.56 -1.60
C LYS A 9 24.49 -19.05 -2.94
N GLU A 10 24.62 -20.37 -3.10
CA GLU A 10 25.13 -20.98 -4.33
C GLU A 10 24.22 -20.71 -5.54
N LEU A 11 22.89 -20.72 -5.33
CA LEU A 11 21.93 -20.33 -6.37
C LEU A 11 22.09 -18.87 -6.78
N LEU A 12 22.32 -17.97 -5.81
CA LEU A 12 22.53 -16.55 -6.09
C LEU A 12 23.84 -16.30 -6.85
N GLU A 13 24.93 -16.96 -6.46
CA GLU A 13 26.22 -16.87 -7.14
C GLU A 13 26.14 -17.39 -8.60
N ARG A 14 25.47 -18.54 -8.81
CA ARG A 14 25.22 -19.07 -10.16
C ARG A 14 24.32 -18.15 -10.98
N MET A 15 23.26 -17.63 -10.37
CA MET A 15 22.37 -16.66 -11.01
C MET A 15 23.13 -15.39 -11.42
N GLN A 16 24.02 -14.86 -10.58
CA GLN A 16 24.90 -13.73 -10.94
C GLN A 16 25.72 -14.03 -12.20
N GLY A 17 26.24 -15.26 -12.31
CA GLY A 17 26.94 -15.76 -13.50
C GLY A 17 26.05 -15.98 -14.74
N GLY A 18 24.75 -15.70 -14.67
CA GLY A 18 23.81 -15.83 -15.78
C GLY A 18 23.16 -17.22 -15.91
N ASP A 19 23.29 -18.09 -14.91
CA ASP A 19 22.66 -19.41 -14.91
C ASP A 19 21.13 -19.29 -14.78
N GLN A 20 20.42 -19.57 -15.88
CA GLN A 20 18.97 -19.54 -15.94
C GLN A 20 18.32 -20.64 -15.11
N ALA A 21 18.97 -21.80 -14.93
CA ALA A 21 18.44 -22.88 -14.10
C ALA A 21 18.46 -22.47 -12.62
N ALA A 22 19.51 -21.78 -12.18
CA ALA A 22 19.58 -21.23 -10.83
C ALA A 22 18.48 -20.18 -10.58
N PHE A 23 18.24 -19.27 -11.54
CA PHE A 23 17.13 -18.32 -11.45
C PHE A 23 15.76 -19.01 -11.43
N LYS A 24 15.55 -20.04 -12.25
CA LYS A 24 14.32 -20.83 -12.26
C LYS A 24 14.04 -21.47 -10.90
N GLU A 25 15.07 -21.95 -10.22
CA GLU A 25 14.91 -22.49 -8.87
C GLU A 25 14.55 -21.41 -7.84
N ILE A 26 15.21 -20.26 -7.90
CA ILE A 26 14.84 -19.09 -7.08
C ILE A 26 13.40 -18.66 -7.34
N PHE A 27 12.97 -18.62 -8.60
CA PHE A 27 11.62 -18.30 -9.01
C PHE A 27 10.59 -19.19 -8.30
N TYR A 28 10.71 -20.51 -8.42
CA TYR A 28 9.76 -21.43 -7.78
C TYR A 28 9.81 -21.38 -6.25
N ARG A 29 10.99 -21.10 -5.68
CA ARG A 29 11.17 -21.01 -4.23
C ARG A 29 10.45 -19.80 -3.61
N TYR A 30 10.29 -18.71 -4.37
CA TYR A 30 9.83 -17.42 -3.84
C TYR A 30 8.51 -16.92 -4.41
N LYS A 31 8.08 -17.37 -5.61
CA LYS A 31 6.88 -16.85 -6.28
C LYS A 31 5.65 -16.86 -5.36
N ASP A 32 5.28 -18.00 -4.79
CA ASP A 32 4.06 -18.13 -4.00
C ASP A 32 4.09 -17.29 -2.71
N LYS A 33 5.26 -17.17 -2.08
CA LYS A 33 5.46 -16.32 -0.91
C LYS A 33 5.31 -14.85 -1.26
N LEU A 34 5.86 -14.43 -2.39
CA LEU A 34 5.75 -13.06 -2.87
C LEU A 34 4.33 -12.72 -3.34
N LEU A 35 3.64 -13.67 -3.99
CA LEU A 35 2.23 -13.53 -4.35
C LEU A 35 1.37 -13.33 -3.12
N SER A 36 1.51 -14.22 -2.13
CA SER A 36 0.80 -14.12 -0.86
C SER A 36 1.09 -12.80 -0.15
N TYR A 37 2.35 -12.36 -0.16
CA TYR A 37 2.74 -11.09 0.44
C TYR A 37 2.15 -9.89 -0.31
N CYS A 38 2.22 -9.88 -1.64
CA CYS A 38 1.71 -8.81 -2.49
C CYS A 38 0.17 -8.72 -2.43
N PHE A 39 -0.51 -9.86 -2.39
CA PHE A 39 -1.96 -9.96 -2.25
C PHE A 39 -2.49 -9.21 -1.03
N ARG A 40 -1.76 -9.22 0.10
CA ARG A 40 -2.13 -8.45 1.30
C ARG A 40 -2.25 -6.95 1.05
N PHE A 41 -1.56 -6.44 0.02
CA PHE A 41 -1.62 -5.04 -0.40
C PHE A 41 -2.62 -4.80 -1.52
N THR A 42 -2.66 -5.67 -2.53
CA THR A 42 -3.43 -5.47 -3.77
C THR A 42 -4.87 -5.96 -3.67
N LYS A 43 -5.12 -6.96 -2.82
CA LYS A 43 -6.38 -7.73 -2.70
C LYS A 43 -6.90 -8.27 -4.03
N SER A 44 -5.99 -8.45 -4.99
CA SER A 44 -6.27 -8.94 -6.33
C SER A 44 -5.14 -9.84 -6.74
N GLU A 45 -5.47 -11.11 -7.01
CA GLU A 45 -4.52 -12.12 -7.47
C GLU A 45 -3.86 -11.70 -8.77
N ALA A 46 -4.65 -11.27 -9.77
CA ALA A 46 -4.13 -10.80 -11.05
C ALA A 46 -3.12 -9.64 -10.90
N ILE A 47 -3.41 -8.67 -10.02
CA ILE A 47 -2.48 -7.55 -9.77
C ILE A 47 -1.25 -8.03 -8.99
N ALA A 48 -1.43 -8.95 -8.03
CA ALA A 48 -0.32 -9.52 -7.28
C ALA A 48 0.63 -10.29 -8.21
N GLU A 49 0.10 -11.06 -9.16
CA GLU A 49 0.87 -11.75 -10.20
C GLU A 49 1.65 -10.77 -11.06
N GLU A 50 1.01 -9.74 -11.60
CA GLU A 50 1.67 -8.70 -12.41
C GLU A 50 2.84 -8.06 -11.67
N ILE A 51 2.64 -7.71 -10.40
CA ILE A 51 3.68 -7.10 -9.57
C ILE A 51 4.82 -8.09 -9.27
N VAL A 52 4.50 -9.35 -8.97
CA VAL A 52 5.52 -10.36 -8.68
C VAL A 52 6.35 -10.67 -9.93
N ASP A 53 5.73 -10.74 -11.09
CA ASP A 53 6.43 -10.93 -12.36
C ASP A 53 7.39 -9.75 -12.65
N ASP A 54 6.94 -8.51 -12.44
CA ASP A 54 7.80 -7.31 -12.53
C ASP A 54 9.00 -7.38 -11.58
N VAL A 55 8.78 -7.82 -10.33
CA VAL A 55 9.84 -7.98 -9.33
C VAL A 55 10.84 -9.05 -9.77
N LEU A 56 10.37 -10.18 -10.30
CA LEU A 56 11.22 -11.27 -10.77
C LEU A 56 12.05 -10.85 -12.00
N VAL A 57 11.47 -10.11 -12.93
CA VAL A 57 12.20 -9.49 -14.04
C VAL A 57 13.26 -8.51 -13.51
N LYS A 58 12.91 -7.70 -12.50
CA LYS A 58 13.86 -6.77 -11.88
C LYS A 58 15.04 -7.47 -11.22
N ILE A 59 14.79 -8.60 -10.55
CA ILE A 59 15.82 -9.44 -9.93
C ILE A 59 16.74 -10.01 -11.01
N TRP A 60 16.19 -10.60 -12.07
CA TRP A 60 16.98 -11.18 -13.15
C TRP A 60 17.83 -10.13 -13.88
N THR A 61 17.25 -8.98 -14.20
CA THR A 61 17.98 -7.89 -14.89
C THR A 61 19.03 -7.23 -14.00
N GLY A 62 18.80 -7.17 -12.69
CA GLY A 62 19.73 -6.61 -11.69
C GLY A 62 20.65 -7.62 -11.01
N ARG A 63 20.65 -8.90 -11.44
CA ARG A 63 21.26 -10.03 -10.72
C ARG A 63 22.71 -9.79 -10.29
N GLU A 64 23.51 -9.15 -11.13
CA GLU A 64 24.93 -8.84 -10.87
C GLU A 64 25.16 -7.99 -9.61
N HIS A 65 24.15 -7.23 -9.15
CA HIS A 65 24.24 -6.34 -8.01
C HIS A 65 23.72 -6.96 -6.70
N ILE A 66 23.28 -8.22 -6.75
CA ILE A 66 22.69 -8.91 -5.59
C ILE A 66 23.81 -9.51 -4.76
N ASP A 67 24.04 -9.02 -3.55
CA ASP A 67 25.07 -9.55 -2.65
C ASP A 67 24.61 -10.88 -2.01
N PRO A 68 25.24 -12.03 -2.32
CA PRO A 68 24.87 -13.33 -1.76
C PRO A 68 25.19 -13.48 -0.27
N THR A 69 25.93 -12.54 0.33
CA THR A 69 26.25 -12.53 1.77
C THR A 69 25.15 -11.89 2.62
N LEU A 70 24.23 -11.15 1.99
CA LEU A 70 23.10 -10.49 2.65
C LEU A 70 21.82 -11.36 2.57
N SER A 71 20.84 -11.01 3.40
CA SER A 71 19.53 -11.69 3.39
C SER A 71 18.77 -11.39 2.09
N PHE A 72 18.77 -12.36 1.19
CA PHE A 72 18.03 -12.28 -0.06
C PHE A 72 16.52 -12.20 0.17
N ASN A 73 15.99 -12.89 1.18
CA ASN A 73 14.62 -12.73 1.66
C ASN A 73 14.28 -11.27 1.95
N SER A 74 15.10 -10.59 2.77
CA SER A 74 14.87 -9.18 3.12
C SER A 74 14.88 -8.26 1.90
N TYR A 75 15.77 -8.53 0.94
CA TYR A 75 15.83 -7.83 -0.34
C TYR A 75 14.55 -8.02 -1.16
N LEU A 76 14.11 -9.27 -1.34
CA LEU A 76 12.87 -9.61 -2.06
C LEU A 76 11.65 -8.92 -1.46
N TYR A 77 11.42 -9.06 -0.16
CA TYR A 77 10.27 -8.44 0.50
C TYR A 77 10.31 -6.92 0.42
N THR A 78 11.50 -6.31 0.49
CA THR A 78 11.64 -4.85 0.35
C THR A 78 11.24 -4.39 -1.04
N ILE A 79 11.71 -5.06 -2.09
CA ILE A 79 11.37 -4.70 -3.47
C ILE A 79 9.89 -4.96 -3.74
N THR A 80 9.36 -6.12 -3.39
CA THR A 80 7.94 -6.46 -3.58
C THR A 80 7.04 -5.47 -2.87
N ARG A 81 7.38 -5.09 -1.63
CA ARG A 81 6.67 -4.03 -0.90
C ARG A 81 6.72 -2.71 -1.66
N ASN A 82 7.88 -2.30 -2.15
CA ASN A 82 8.02 -1.03 -2.86
C ASN A 82 7.20 -0.99 -4.16
N TYR A 83 7.20 -2.08 -4.95
CA TYR A 83 6.36 -2.19 -6.14
C TYR A 83 4.87 -2.17 -5.78
N SER A 84 4.46 -2.93 -4.76
CA SER A 84 3.09 -2.94 -4.25
C SER A 84 2.62 -1.54 -3.83
N LEU A 85 3.45 -0.82 -3.06
CA LEU A 85 3.15 0.55 -2.63
C LEU A 85 3.13 1.53 -3.81
N ASN A 86 4.01 1.37 -4.80
CA ASN A 86 4.03 2.22 -5.99
C ASN A 86 2.80 2.00 -6.86
N PHE A 87 2.36 0.75 -7.03
CA PHE A 87 1.11 0.42 -7.69
C PHE A 87 -0.07 1.11 -7.01
N LEU A 88 -0.19 0.95 -5.68
CA LEU A 88 -1.29 1.53 -4.92
C LEU A 88 -1.26 3.07 -4.91
N LYS A 89 -0.08 3.70 -4.90
CA LYS A 89 0.06 5.14 -5.09
C LYS A 89 -0.45 5.59 -6.45
N LYS A 90 -0.06 4.89 -7.54
CA LYS A 90 -0.52 5.19 -8.91
C LYS A 90 -2.03 5.01 -9.02
N ALA A 91 -2.56 3.95 -8.42
CA ALA A 91 -3.98 3.67 -8.43
C ALA A 91 -4.79 4.70 -7.63
N ALA A 92 -4.24 5.21 -6.51
CA ALA A 92 -4.88 6.29 -5.74
C ALA A 92 -4.99 7.61 -6.52
N THR A 93 -4.12 7.84 -7.52
CA THR A 93 -4.14 9.04 -8.37
C THR A 93 -4.86 8.86 -9.71
N ASN A 94 -5.27 7.63 -10.06
CA ASN A 94 -5.95 7.32 -11.31
C ASN A 94 -7.38 6.84 -11.04
N THR A 95 -8.38 7.61 -11.48
CA THR A 95 -9.81 7.37 -11.19
C THR A 95 -10.30 5.99 -11.63
N VAL A 96 -9.82 5.45 -12.76
CA VAL A 96 -10.25 4.13 -13.28
C VAL A 96 -9.64 2.99 -12.47
N LEU A 97 -8.35 3.08 -12.14
CA LEU A 97 -7.67 2.10 -11.31
C LEU A 97 -8.19 2.11 -9.86
N LYS A 98 -8.61 3.28 -9.40
CA LYS A 98 -9.23 3.50 -8.10
C LYS A 98 -10.53 2.71 -7.97
N GLU A 99 -11.45 2.79 -8.93
CA GLU A 99 -12.71 2.01 -8.90
C GLU A 99 -12.46 0.50 -8.88
N LYS A 100 -11.52 0.01 -9.70
CA LYS A 100 -11.16 -1.41 -9.72
C LYS A 100 -10.62 -1.89 -8.37
N LEU A 101 -9.71 -1.12 -7.76
CA LEU A 101 -9.17 -1.45 -6.44
C LEU A 101 -10.26 -1.55 -5.38
N PHE A 102 -11.22 -0.62 -5.36
CA PHE A 102 -12.33 -0.66 -4.41
C PHE A 102 -13.14 -1.95 -4.52
N GLN A 103 -13.46 -2.37 -5.75
CA GLN A 103 -14.17 -3.63 -5.99
C GLN A 103 -13.37 -4.85 -5.50
N TYR A 104 -12.05 -4.84 -5.64
CA TYR A 104 -11.19 -5.91 -5.11
C TYR A 104 -11.20 -5.93 -3.58
N PHE A 105 -11.02 -4.77 -2.93
CA PHE A 105 -11.08 -4.66 -1.47
C PHE A 105 -12.43 -5.07 -0.90
N GLU A 106 -13.54 -4.70 -1.54
CA GLU A 106 -14.88 -5.13 -1.11
C GLU A 106 -15.10 -6.64 -1.25
N LYS A 107 -14.65 -7.24 -2.36
CA LYS A 107 -14.83 -8.69 -2.61
C LYS A 107 -13.94 -9.58 -1.75
N SER A 108 -12.80 -9.08 -1.26
CA SER A 108 -11.88 -9.85 -0.42
C SER A 108 -12.27 -9.95 1.05
N HIS A 109 -13.42 -9.38 1.48
CA HIS A 109 -13.90 -9.37 2.87
C HIS A 109 -14.37 -10.74 3.44
N CYS A 110 -13.75 -11.86 3.06
CA CYS A 110 -14.09 -13.19 3.60
C CYS A 110 -12.87 -13.89 4.21
N GLN A 111 -12.30 -13.34 5.29
CA GLN A 111 -11.48 -14.10 6.27
C GLN A 111 -11.63 -13.47 7.68
N PRO A 112 -11.87 -14.26 8.75
CA PRO A 112 -12.10 -13.75 10.11
C PRO A 112 -10.93 -12.97 10.74
N GLU A 113 -9.68 -13.34 10.40
CA GLU A 113 -8.49 -12.63 10.89
C GLU A 113 -8.34 -11.21 10.30
N GLU A 114 -9.03 -10.90 9.20
CA GLU A 114 -8.97 -9.60 8.52
C GLU A 114 -10.00 -8.59 9.06
N GLU A 115 -11.04 -9.06 9.76
CA GLU A 115 -12.07 -8.22 10.36
C GLU A 115 -11.51 -7.40 11.55
N VAL A 116 -10.58 -8.00 12.30
CA VAL A 116 -9.83 -7.35 13.39
C VAL A 116 -8.91 -6.26 12.84
N MET A 117 -8.13 -6.57 11.81
CA MET A 117 -7.22 -5.60 11.17
C MET A 117 -8.00 -4.44 10.54
N TYR A 118 -9.14 -4.71 9.91
CA TYR A 118 -10.03 -3.67 9.40
C TYR A 118 -10.60 -2.79 10.51
N HIS A 119 -11.06 -3.37 11.62
CA HIS A 119 -11.52 -2.63 12.79
C HIS A 119 -10.43 -1.77 13.39
N ASP A 120 -9.21 -2.29 13.55
CA ASP A 120 -8.08 -1.55 14.09
C ASP A 120 -7.68 -0.37 13.19
N ILE A 121 -7.65 -0.60 11.88
CA ILE A 121 -7.37 0.44 10.87
C ILE A 121 -8.44 1.54 10.90
N LYS A 122 -9.72 1.15 10.96
CA LYS A 122 -10.85 2.08 11.07
C LYS A 122 -10.76 2.89 12.36
N ASN A 123 -10.50 2.23 13.49
CA ASN A 123 -10.33 2.87 14.79
C ASN A 123 -9.17 3.87 14.80
N ILE A 124 -8.04 3.52 14.18
CA ILE A 124 -6.88 4.43 14.05
C ILE A 124 -7.24 5.64 13.19
N ALA A 125 -7.97 5.45 12.08
CA ALA A 125 -8.42 6.54 11.23
C ALA A 125 -9.41 7.47 11.95
N GLU A 126 -10.36 6.91 12.69
CA GLU A 126 -11.31 7.67 13.50
C GLU A 126 -10.60 8.47 14.59
N ARG A 127 -9.62 7.88 15.29
CA ARG A 127 -8.79 8.59 16.27
C ARG A 127 -7.96 9.70 15.64
N ALA A 128 -7.41 9.49 14.45
CA ALA A 128 -6.69 10.52 13.71
C ALA A 128 -7.59 11.71 13.37
N ILE A 129 -8.84 11.46 12.97
CA ILE A 129 -9.84 12.52 12.71
C ILE A 129 -10.26 13.21 14.02
N ALA A 130 -10.45 12.44 15.10
CA ALA A 130 -10.79 12.97 16.42
C ALA A 130 -9.67 13.83 17.04
N SER A 131 -8.42 13.63 16.63
CA SER A 131 -7.30 14.50 17.06
C SER A 131 -7.29 15.89 16.42
N LEU A 132 -8.18 16.16 15.46
CA LEU A 132 -8.29 17.46 14.82
C LEU A 132 -8.96 18.47 15.76
N PRO A 133 -8.54 19.76 15.74
CA PRO A 133 -9.28 20.81 16.43
C PRO A 133 -10.75 20.88 15.94
N PRO A 134 -11.72 21.19 16.80
CA PRO A 134 -13.15 21.05 16.50
C PRO A 134 -13.60 21.73 15.20
N GLN A 135 -13.15 22.97 14.97
CA GLN A 135 -13.50 23.71 13.75
C GLN A 135 -12.91 23.08 12.49
N ARG A 136 -11.71 22.50 12.60
CA ARG A 136 -11.03 21.83 11.49
C ARG A 136 -11.67 20.47 11.18
N GLN A 137 -12.04 19.72 12.22
CA GLN A 137 -12.80 18.48 12.09
C GLN A 137 -14.13 18.73 11.38
N ARG A 138 -14.86 19.77 11.80
CA ARG A 138 -16.13 20.15 11.19
C ARG A 138 -15.99 20.51 9.71
N ILE A 139 -14.97 21.30 9.36
CA ILE A 139 -14.65 21.61 7.94
C ILE A 139 -14.30 20.34 7.16
N TYR A 140 -13.52 19.44 7.75
CA TYR A 140 -13.17 18.16 7.13
C TYR A 140 -14.41 17.28 6.89
N GLN A 141 -15.30 17.14 7.88
CA GLN A 141 -16.55 16.39 7.76
C GLN A 141 -17.48 16.98 6.71
N MET A 142 -17.68 18.30 6.69
CA MET A 142 -18.50 18.95 5.64
C MET A 142 -17.94 18.69 4.23
N SER A 143 -16.61 18.66 4.08
CA SER A 143 -15.98 18.33 2.80
C SER A 143 -16.04 16.84 2.42
N ARG A 144 -16.05 15.92 3.41
CA ARG A 144 -15.83 14.48 3.17
C ARG A 144 -17.02 13.57 3.43
N GLU A 145 -17.97 14.03 4.22
CA GLU A 145 -19.18 13.28 4.56
C GLU A 145 -20.42 13.94 3.95
N GLN A 146 -20.38 15.26 3.75
CA GLN A 146 -21.47 16.03 3.15
C GLN A 146 -21.16 16.48 1.72
N ALA A 147 -20.02 16.06 1.16
CA ALA A 147 -19.54 16.38 -0.19
C ALA A 147 -19.58 17.88 -0.57
N MET A 148 -19.55 18.78 0.42
CA MET A 148 -19.68 20.22 0.17
C MET A 148 -18.42 20.78 -0.49
N SER A 149 -18.62 21.65 -1.48
CA SER A 149 -17.56 22.43 -2.10
C SER A 149 -16.95 23.44 -1.12
N TYR A 150 -15.75 23.92 -1.42
CA TYR A 150 -15.09 24.92 -0.57
C TYR A 150 -15.89 26.22 -0.48
N GLU A 151 -16.72 26.50 -1.48
CA GLU A 151 -17.56 27.68 -1.55
C GLU A 151 -18.78 27.54 -0.65
N GLU A 152 -19.45 26.40 -0.68
CA GLU A 152 -20.58 26.11 0.22
C GLU A 152 -20.14 26.05 1.68
N ILE A 153 -18.96 25.49 1.97
CA ILE A 153 -18.38 25.47 3.32
C ILE A 153 -18.03 26.89 3.77
N ALA A 154 -17.43 27.69 2.90
CA ALA A 154 -17.08 29.08 3.17
C ALA A 154 -18.33 29.90 3.52
N ASN A 155 -19.37 29.80 2.69
CA ASN A 155 -20.66 30.47 2.89
C ASN A 155 -21.33 30.02 4.19
N ARG A 156 -21.36 28.72 4.46
CA ARG A 156 -22.00 28.16 5.67
C ARG A 156 -21.32 28.54 6.97
N LEU A 157 -20.01 28.74 6.95
CA LEU A 157 -19.21 29.10 8.13
C LEU A 157 -18.90 30.60 8.23
N GLY A 158 -19.27 31.41 7.23
CA GLY A 158 -18.93 32.83 7.17
C GLY A 158 -17.42 33.09 7.09
N ILE A 159 -16.66 32.21 6.43
CA ILE A 159 -15.19 32.31 6.28
C ILE A 159 -14.79 32.32 4.81
N SER A 160 -13.56 32.72 4.49
CA SER A 160 -13.09 32.71 3.10
C SER A 160 -12.83 31.29 2.57
N LYS A 161 -13.03 31.08 1.26
CA LYS A 161 -12.66 29.85 0.52
C LYS A 161 -11.19 29.48 0.73
N PHE A 162 -10.31 30.48 0.86
CA PHE A 162 -8.90 30.28 1.17
C PHE A 162 -8.68 29.70 2.58
N THR A 163 -9.43 30.19 3.57
CA THR A 163 -9.41 29.65 4.94
C THR A 163 -9.89 28.20 4.96
N VAL A 164 -10.94 27.85 4.22
CA VAL A 164 -11.41 26.46 4.07
C VAL A 164 -10.30 25.56 3.52
N LYS A 165 -9.68 25.97 2.40
CA LYS A 165 -8.57 25.24 1.78
C LYS A 165 -7.40 25.03 2.74
N ASN A 166 -7.01 26.06 3.49
CA ASN A 166 -5.93 25.98 4.47
C ASN A 166 -6.27 25.07 5.65
N GLN A 167 -7.50 25.11 6.16
CA GLN A 167 -7.93 24.22 7.25
C GLN A 167 -7.94 22.76 6.79
N LEU A 168 -8.39 22.48 5.57
CA LEU A 168 -8.34 21.12 4.99
C LEU A 168 -6.90 20.64 4.78
N ALA A 169 -6.00 21.48 4.30
CA ALA A 169 -4.58 21.14 4.16
C ALA A 169 -3.94 20.81 5.51
N LYS A 170 -4.23 21.61 6.54
CA LYS A 170 -3.79 21.36 7.92
C LYS A 170 -4.41 20.07 8.49
N ALA A 171 -5.66 19.77 8.16
CA ALA A 171 -6.35 18.56 8.61
C ALA A 171 -5.66 17.31 8.09
N LEU A 172 -5.40 17.28 6.78
CA LEU A 172 -4.69 16.18 6.13
C LEU A 172 -3.27 16.00 6.67
N LYS A 173 -2.58 17.09 6.99
CA LYS A 173 -1.25 17.03 7.61
C LYS A 173 -1.31 16.41 9.02
N THR A 174 -2.26 16.83 9.85
CA THR A 174 -2.43 16.26 11.20
C THR A 174 -2.79 14.78 11.13
N ILE A 175 -3.74 14.39 10.29
CA ILE A 175 -4.12 12.99 10.09
C ILE A 175 -2.91 12.17 9.65
N ARG A 176 -2.17 12.63 8.63
CA ARG A 176 -0.97 11.94 8.14
C ARG A 176 0.06 11.73 9.26
N ASN A 177 0.32 12.76 10.06
CA ASN A 177 1.26 12.65 11.17
C ASN A 177 0.80 11.65 12.23
N TYR A 178 -0.50 11.70 12.60
CA TYR A 178 -1.07 10.75 13.56
C TYR A 178 -0.90 9.30 13.09
N LEU A 179 -1.17 9.04 11.81
CA LEU A 179 -0.99 7.73 11.19
C LEU A 179 0.47 7.28 11.17
N HIS A 180 1.42 8.19 10.89
CA HIS A 180 2.85 7.86 10.95
C HIS A 180 3.33 7.49 12.36
N THR A 181 2.76 8.09 13.40
CA THR A 181 3.15 7.83 14.79
C THR A 181 2.53 6.55 15.35
N HIS A 182 1.36 6.14 14.88
CA HIS A 182 0.59 5.02 15.44
C HIS A 182 0.54 3.77 14.55
N ALA A 183 1.02 3.84 13.31
CA ALA A 183 1.07 2.68 12.42
C ALA A 183 2.50 2.14 12.32
N GLU A 184 2.83 1.15 13.14
CA GLU A 184 4.04 0.34 12.94
C GLU A 184 3.98 -0.51 11.65
N MET A 185 2.85 -0.52 10.95
CA MET A 185 2.72 -1.10 9.61
C MET A 185 2.33 -0.07 8.57
N ASN A 186 3.27 0.21 7.67
CA ASN A 186 3.08 1.04 6.48
C ASN A 186 1.88 0.62 5.59
N ILE A 187 1.39 -0.61 5.74
CA ILE A 187 0.20 -1.14 5.04
C ILE A 187 -1.07 -0.45 5.54
N CYS A 188 -1.21 -0.29 6.86
CA CYS A 188 -2.35 0.37 7.48
C CYS A 188 -2.46 1.84 7.03
N ILE A 189 -1.33 2.56 6.96
CA ILE A 189 -1.30 3.95 6.49
C ILE A 189 -1.83 4.05 5.06
N LEU A 190 -1.41 3.15 4.18
CA LEU A 190 -1.83 3.17 2.79
C LEU A 190 -3.32 2.83 2.62
N TYR A 191 -3.81 1.87 3.40
CA TYR A 191 -5.22 1.50 3.44
C TYR A 191 -6.09 2.64 3.95
N VAL A 192 -5.67 3.34 5.02
CA VAL A 192 -6.35 4.55 5.52
C VAL A 192 -6.30 5.68 4.49
N LEU A 193 -5.15 5.90 3.83
CA LEU A 193 -5.03 6.91 2.79
C LEU A 193 -5.93 6.61 1.58
N LEU A 194 -6.09 5.33 1.22
CA LEU A 194 -7.07 4.90 0.23
C LEU A 194 -8.48 5.27 0.71
N ILE A 195 -8.91 4.82 1.89
CA ILE A 195 -10.24 5.16 2.46
C ILE A 195 -10.52 6.67 2.46
N ILE A 196 -9.57 7.48 2.94
CA ILE A 196 -9.68 8.95 2.97
C ILE A 196 -9.74 9.56 1.57
N SER A 197 -9.06 8.94 0.60
CA SER A 197 -9.09 9.37 -0.80
C SER A 197 -10.37 8.92 -1.53
N PHE A 198 -10.99 7.81 -1.12
CA PHE A 198 -12.25 7.29 -1.64
C PHE A 198 -13.47 8.08 -1.14
N LYS A 199 -13.50 8.50 0.14
CA LYS A 199 -14.50 9.45 0.70
C LYS A 199 -14.44 10.88 0.08
N LYS A 200 -13.79 11.05 -1.07
CA LYS A 200 -13.76 12.29 -1.85
C LYS A 200 -14.71 12.24 -3.05
N PHE A 201 -15.39 11.11 -3.29
CA PHE A 201 -16.11 10.81 -4.53
C PHE A 201 -17.48 10.14 -4.35
N PHE A 202 -17.93 9.95 -3.12
CA PHE A 202 -19.35 9.78 -2.75
C PHE A 202 -19.70 10.92 -1.80
#